data_AF-A0A9D1IAV5-F1
#
_entry.id   AF-A0A9D1IAV5-F1
#
_cell.length_a   1.000
_cell.length_b   1.000
_cell.length_c   1.000
_cell.angle_alpha   90.00
_cell.angle_beta   90.00
_cell.angle_gamma   90.00
#
_symmetry.space_group_name_H-M   'P 1'
#
loop_
_entity.id
_entity.type
_entity.pdbx_description
1 polymer ?
#
loop_
_entity_poly.entity_id
_entity_poly.type
_entity_poly.pdbx_seq_one_letter_code
_entity_poly.pdbx_strand_id
1 'polypeptide(L)'
;RHLVKFYADRSEGGLKAVLRDILDTPVSPELLPPEGGKISQKTEELVGPYELHDFFLYYFQRYGFSPDKIYFLAQNAFRERYEKAVILKWLRIFLRRFFSQQFKRSCLPDGPKVGTISLSPRGDLRMPSDADSSAWLADLPEYDG
;
A
#
# COMPACT_ATOMS: atom_id res chain seq x y z
N ARG A 1 4.12 5.89 -10.71
CA ARG A 1 5.10 5.91 -11.83
C ARG A 1 4.47 6.29 -13.18
N HIS A 2 3.23 5.85 -13.50
CA HIS A 2 2.61 6.11 -14.80
C HIS A 2 2.34 7.58 -15.14
N LEU A 3 1.85 8.39 -14.19
CA LEU A 3 1.53 9.80 -14.44
C LEU A 3 2.79 10.63 -14.79
N VAL A 4 3.85 10.46 -14.00
CA VAL A 4 5.14 11.13 -14.25
C VAL A 4 5.70 10.72 -15.62
N LYS A 5 5.63 9.43 -15.97
CA LYS A 5 6.04 8.94 -17.30
C LYS A 5 5.22 9.58 -18.42
N PHE A 6 3.90 9.63 -18.27
CA PHE A 6 3.00 10.24 -19.26
C PHE A 6 3.35 11.70 -19.55
N TYR A 7 3.70 12.48 -18.51
CA TYR A 7 4.14 13.86 -18.67
C TYR A 7 5.57 13.95 -19.23
N ALA A 8 6.48 13.08 -18.80
CA ALA A 8 7.83 13.02 -19.34
C ALA A 8 7.82 12.76 -20.86
N ASP A 9 6.97 11.84 -21.31
CA ASP A 9 6.86 11.49 -22.73
C ASP A 9 6.23 12.60 -23.58
N ARG A 10 5.45 13.50 -22.98
CA ARG A 10 4.85 14.71 -23.60
C ARG A 10 5.67 15.98 -23.44
N SER A 11 6.70 15.95 -22.61
CA SER A 11 7.58 17.09 -22.39
C SER A 11 8.75 17.06 -23.36
N GLU A 12 9.39 18.21 -23.56
CA GLU A 12 10.58 18.34 -24.39
C GLU A 12 11.77 18.89 -23.59
N GLY A 13 12.96 18.75 -24.14
CA GLY A 13 14.19 19.30 -23.60
C GLY A 13 14.50 18.84 -22.16
N GLY A 14 14.95 19.78 -21.34
CA GLY A 14 15.43 19.50 -19.98
C GLY A 14 14.38 18.90 -19.04
N LEU A 15 13.10 19.27 -19.18
CA LEU A 15 12.03 18.74 -18.32
C LEU A 15 11.85 17.23 -18.49
N LYS A 16 11.91 16.74 -19.73
CA LYS A 16 11.83 15.29 -20.02
C LYS A 16 12.97 14.53 -19.38
N ALA A 17 14.19 15.08 -19.43
CA ALA A 17 15.36 14.47 -18.81
C ALA A 17 15.19 14.37 -17.28
N VAL A 18 14.79 15.47 -16.64
CA VAL A 18 14.55 15.51 -15.18
C VAL A 18 13.46 14.53 -14.74
N LEU A 19 12.32 14.47 -15.43
CA LEU A 19 11.23 13.57 -15.05
C LEU A 19 11.59 12.09 -15.22
N ARG A 20 12.46 11.76 -16.18
CA ARG A 20 12.99 10.40 -16.35
C ARG A 20 13.99 10.04 -15.26
N ASP A 21 14.88 10.96 -14.91
CA ASP A 21 15.82 10.81 -13.79
C ASP A 21 15.09 10.55 -12.45
N ILE A 22 14.01 11.30 -12.18
CA ILE A 22 13.13 11.08 -11.01
C ILE A 22 12.51 9.67 -11.05
N LEU A 23 12.09 9.19 -12.23
CA LEU A 23 11.55 7.84 -12.36
C LEU A 23 12.60 6.78 -12.07
N ASP A 24 13.82 6.97 -12.57
CA ASP A 24 14.90 5.98 -12.44
C ASP A 24 15.49 5.94 -11.02
N THR A 25 15.29 7.00 -10.23
CA THR A 25 15.67 7.04 -8.82
C THR A 25 14.81 6.06 -7.98
N PRO A 26 15.42 5.11 -7.25
CA PRO A 26 14.68 4.16 -6.42
C PRO A 26 14.05 4.85 -5.20
N VAL A 27 12.85 4.39 -4.81
CA VAL A 27 12.14 4.93 -3.64
C VAL A 27 12.79 4.42 -2.36
N SER A 28 13.39 5.34 -1.59
CA SER A 28 14.00 5.09 -0.28
C SER A 28 13.22 5.82 0.82
N PRO A 29 13.11 5.28 2.04
CA PRO A 29 12.82 6.11 3.19
C PRO A 29 14.03 7.04 3.43
N GLU A 30 13.91 8.30 3.02
CA GLU A 30 14.97 9.32 2.96
C GLU A 30 15.59 9.72 4.31
N LEU A 31 15.17 9.10 5.42
CA LEU A 31 15.55 9.51 6.78
C LEU A 31 16.87 8.91 7.27
N LEU A 32 17.42 7.90 6.62
CA LEU A 32 18.71 7.31 7.01
C LEU A 32 19.81 7.73 6.02
N PRO A 33 20.97 8.21 6.51
CA PRO A 33 22.07 8.59 5.65
C PRO A 33 22.51 7.37 4.81
N PRO A 34 22.76 7.54 3.52
CA PRO A 34 23.19 6.44 2.66
C PRO A 34 24.54 5.90 3.11
N GLU A 35 24.65 4.59 3.32
CA GLU A 35 25.94 3.94 3.53
C GLU A 35 26.67 3.79 2.18
N GLY A 36 27.79 4.49 2.01
CA GLY A 36 28.63 4.37 0.81
C GLY A 36 27.95 4.79 -0.51
N GLY A 37 26.96 5.68 -0.45
CA GLY A 37 26.24 6.18 -1.64
C GLY A 37 25.22 5.20 -2.23
N LYS A 38 24.96 4.06 -1.58
CA LYS A 38 23.89 3.13 -1.96
C LYS A 38 22.76 3.20 -0.95
N ILE A 39 21.56 3.44 -1.47
CA ILE A 39 20.31 3.34 -0.73
C ILE A 39 20.17 1.89 -0.26
N SER A 40 20.20 1.67 1.06
CA SER A 40 20.19 0.32 1.66
C SER A 40 18.81 -0.20 2.02
N GLN A 41 17.77 0.66 2.02
CA GLN A 41 16.44 0.29 2.49
C GLN A 41 15.37 0.60 1.44
N LYS A 42 14.66 -0.43 0.94
CA LYS A 42 13.48 -0.25 0.09
C LYS A 42 12.23 -0.27 0.97
N THR A 43 11.37 0.73 0.85
CA THR A 43 10.13 0.82 1.64
C THR A 43 9.24 -0.42 1.49
N GLU A 44 9.24 -1.06 0.33
CA GLU A 44 8.51 -2.30 0.07
C GLU A 44 8.96 -3.47 0.95
N GLU A 45 10.22 -3.50 1.40
CA GLU A 45 10.71 -4.57 2.30
C GLU A 45 10.08 -4.48 3.70
N LEU A 46 9.73 -3.26 4.13
CA LEU A 46 9.07 -3.01 5.41
C LEU A 46 7.54 -3.13 5.32
N VAL A 47 6.98 -2.63 4.23
CA VAL A 47 5.52 -2.49 4.10
C VAL A 47 4.89 -3.68 3.44
N GLY A 48 5.56 -4.25 2.44
CA GLY A 48 5.05 -5.26 1.52
C GLY A 48 4.94 -4.74 0.08
N PRO A 49 4.78 -5.64 -0.91
CA PRO A 49 4.60 -5.25 -2.31
C PRO A 49 3.37 -4.38 -2.49
N TYR A 50 3.51 -3.20 -3.11
CA TYR A 50 2.40 -2.24 -3.25
C TYR A 50 1.18 -2.84 -3.95
N GLU A 51 1.37 -3.71 -4.94
CA GLU A 51 0.25 -4.35 -5.65
C GLU A 51 -0.61 -5.25 -4.76
N LEU A 52 -0.02 -5.92 -3.76
CA LEU A 52 -0.79 -6.69 -2.78
C LEU A 52 -1.55 -5.74 -1.85
N HIS A 53 -0.89 -4.68 -1.37
CA HIS A 53 -1.53 -3.70 -0.49
C HIS A 53 -2.68 -2.96 -1.16
N ASP A 54 -2.51 -2.56 -2.43
CA ASP A 54 -3.54 -1.91 -3.22
C ASP A 54 -4.71 -2.87 -3.47
N PHE A 55 -4.43 -4.15 -3.74
CA PHE A 55 -5.45 -5.18 -3.88
C PHE A 55 -6.25 -5.36 -2.58
N PHE A 56 -5.56 -5.54 -1.45
CA PHE A 56 -6.21 -5.69 -0.15
C PHE A 56 -7.04 -4.47 0.21
N LEU A 57 -6.47 -3.28 0.07
CA LEU A 57 -7.14 -2.01 0.34
C LEU A 57 -8.40 -1.85 -0.50
N TYR A 58 -8.31 -2.15 -1.80
CA TYR A 58 -9.44 -2.05 -2.69
C TYR A 58 -10.59 -2.95 -2.25
N TYR A 59 -10.35 -4.25 -2.04
CA TYR A 59 -11.43 -5.17 -1.65
C TYR A 59 -11.94 -4.96 -0.24
N PHE A 60 -11.06 -4.52 0.67
CA PHE A 60 -11.44 -4.17 2.03
C PHE A 60 -12.33 -2.92 2.06
N GLN A 61 -11.91 -1.82 1.44
CA GLN A 61 -12.63 -0.54 1.52
C GLN A 61 -13.82 -0.44 0.56
N ARG A 62 -13.67 -0.93 -0.68
CA ARG A 62 -14.71 -0.78 -1.71
C ARG A 62 -15.88 -1.73 -1.48
N TYR A 63 -15.58 -2.95 -1.03
CA TYR A 63 -16.57 -4.02 -0.93
C TYR A 63 -16.82 -4.52 0.49
N GLY A 64 -16.01 -4.12 1.47
CA GLY A 64 -16.16 -4.61 2.84
C GLY A 64 -15.96 -6.12 2.96
N PHE A 65 -15.16 -6.72 2.07
CA PHE A 65 -14.95 -8.18 2.10
C PHE A 65 -14.19 -8.61 3.35
N SER A 66 -14.56 -9.80 3.83
CA SER A 66 -13.88 -10.45 4.94
C SER A 66 -12.44 -10.84 4.56
N PRO A 67 -11.53 -10.92 5.54
CA PRO A 67 -10.11 -11.23 5.30
C PRO A 67 -9.87 -12.55 4.58
N ASP A 68 -10.60 -13.61 4.93
CA ASP A 68 -10.53 -14.93 4.29
C ASP A 68 -10.89 -14.86 2.79
N LYS A 69 -11.91 -14.08 2.45
CA LYS A 69 -12.32 -13.85 1.06
C LYS A 69 -11.28 -13.05 0.30
N ILE A 70 -10.73 -11.99 0.89
CA ILE A 70 -9.65 -11.21 0.27
C ILE A 70 -8.43 -12.10 0.02
N TYR A 71 -8.08 -12.94 1.01
CA TYR A 71 -6.98 -13.89 0.91
C TYR A 71 -7.20 -14.88 -0.25
N PHE A 72 -8.39 -15.49 -0.33
CA PHE A 72 -8.76 -16.39 -1.42
C PHE A 72 -8.66 -15.70 -2.79
N LEU A 73 -9.18 -14.48 -2.93
CA LEU A 73 -9.12 -13.73 -4.20
C LEU A 73 -7.68 -13.40 -4.58
N ALA A 74 -6.85 -12.99 -3.61
CA ALA A 74 -5.45 -12.68 -3.85
C ALA A 74 -4.65 -13.92 -4.26
N GLN A 75 -4.91 -15.08 -3.65
CA GLN A 75 -4.28 -16.34 -4.06
C GLN A 75 -4.55 -16.67 -5.52
N ASN A 76 -5.76 -16.42 -6.01
CA ASN A 76 -6.11 -16.67 -7.40
C ASN A 76 -5.51 -15.62 -8.34
N ALA A 77 -5.58 -14.34 -7.98
CA ALA A 77 -5.10 -13.23 -8.79
C ALA A 77 -3.56 -13.23 -8.93
N PHE A 78 -2.83 -13.66 -7.90
CA PHE A 78 -1.38 -13.62 -7.86
C PHE A 78 -0.72 -15.00 -7.80
N ARG A 79 -1.43 -16.07 -8.19
CA ARG A 79 -0.97 -17.47 -8.06
C ARG A 79 0.40 -17.76 -8.67
N GLU A 80 0.77 -17.02 -9.72
CA GLU A 80 2.02 -17.23 -10.45
C GLU A 80 3.17 -16.35 -9.91
N ARG A 81 2.86 -15.42 -9.01
CA ARG A 81 3.81 -14.41 -8.53
C ARG A 81 4.11 -14.51 -7.04
N TYR A 82 3.15 -14.94 -6.24
CA TYR A 82 3.31 -15.05 -4.79
C TYR A 82 2.81 -16.39 -4.27
N GLU A 83 3.59 -16.98 -3.37
CA GLU A 83 3.14 -18.11 -2.58
C GLU A 83 2.03 -17.69 -1.62
N LYS A 84 1.17 -18.64 -1.28
CA LYS A 84 0.06 -18.44 -0.34
C LYS A 84 0.53 -17.86 1.00
N ALA A 85 1.65 -18.35 1.52
CA ALA A 85 2.24 -17.87 2.77
C ALA A 85 2.66 -16.39 2.70
N VAL A 86 3.21 -15.94 1.56
CA VAL A 86 3.61 -14.55 1.33
C VAL A 86 2.38 -13.63 1.33
N ILE A 87 1.31 -14.04 0.64
CA ILE A 87 0.05 -13.28 0.61
C ILE A 87 -0.54 -13.20 2.03
N LEU A 88 -0.55 -14.31 2.77
CA LEU A 88 -1.08 -14.36 4.14
C LEU A 88 -0.29 -13.42 5.07
N LYS A 89 1.05 -13.47 5.01
CA LYS A 89 1.93 -12.58 5.78
C LYS A 89 1.57 -11.11 5.55
N TRP A 90 1.52 -10.69 4.29
CA TRP A 90 1.28 -9.29 3.96
C TRP A 90 -0.15 -8.84 4.24
N LEU A 91 -1.15 -9.73 4.09
CA LEU A 91 -2.53 -9.41 4.47
C LEU A 91 -2.66 -9.20 5.99
N ARG A 92 -2.01 -10.03 6.81
CA ARG A 92 -1.99 -9.85 8.28
C ARG A 92 -1.30 -8.54 8.66
N ILE A 93 -0.18 -8.21 8.01
CA ILE A 93 0.53 -6.93 8.22
C ILE A 93 -0.36 -5.76 7.79
N PHE A 94 -1.04 -5.86 6.64
CA PHE A 94 -1.98 -4.86 6.14
C PHE A 94 -3.08 -4.58 7.18
N LEU A 95 -3.77 -5.61 7.67
CA LEU A 95 -4.86 -5.44 8.64
C LEU A 95 -4.36 -4.79 9.94
N ARG A 96 -3.28 -5.29 10.53
CA ARG A 96 -2.68 -4.71 11.75
C ARG A 96 -2.34 -3.23 11.58
N ARG A 97 -1.70 -2.89 10.46
CA ARG A 97 -1.27 -1.50 10.18
C ARG A 97 -2.43 -0.60 9.79
N PHE A 98 -3.43 -1.11 9.08
CA PHE A 98 -4.59 -0.33 8.67
C PHE A 98 -5.36 0.20 9.89
N PHE A 99 -5.55 -0.65 10.89
CA PHE A 99 -6.23 -0.29 12.15
C PHE A 99 -5.32 0.57 13.05
N SER A 100 -4.12 0.10 13.38
CA SER A 100 -3.21 0.84 14.29
C SER A 100 -2.79 2.23 13.78
N GLN A 101 -2.82 2.48 12.48
CA GLN A 101 -2.47 3.79 11.90
C GLN A 101 -3.68 4.67 11.61
N GLN A 102 -4.88 4.30 12.04
CA GLN A 102 -6.10 5.07 11.80
C GLN A 102 -6.04 6.47 12.39
N PHE A 103 -5.39 6.65 13.55
CA PHE A 103 -5.21 7.97 14.17
C PHE A 103 -4.53 8.99 13.22
N LYS A 104 -3.61 8.53 12.36
CA LYS A 104 -2.95 9.38 11.36
C LYS A 104 -3.93 9.87 10.30
N ARG A 105 -4.98 9.09 10.03
CA ARG A 105 -5.99 9.41 9.03
C ARG A 105 -7.03 10.40 9.54
N SER A 106 -7.32 10.36 10.84
CA SER A 106 -8.27 11.27 11.50
C SER A 106 -7.92 12.75 11.33
N CYS A 107 -6.63 13.06 11.13
CA CYS A 107 -6.13 14.43 10.97
C CYS A 107 -5.57 14.71 9.55
N LEU A 108 -6.03 13.98 8.51
CA LEU A 108 -5.54 14.20 7.13
C LEU A 108 -5.87 15.60 6.62
N PRO A 109 -4.92 16.29 5.98
CA PRO A 109 -5.18 17.56 5.29
C PRO A 109 -6.14 17.36 4.11
N ASP A 110 -6.66 18.48 3.61
CA ASP A 110 -7.62 18.49 2.51
C ASP A 110 -6.96 18.01 1.22
N GLY A 111 -7.66 17.15 0.49
CA GLY A 111 -7.22 16.64 -0.80
C GLY A 111 -8.39 16.10 -1.61
N PRO A 112 -8.37 16.25 -2.96
CA PRO A 112 -9.43 15.73 -3.79
C PRO A 112 -9.42 14.20 -3.78
N LYS A 113 -10.61 13.59 -3.70
CA LYS A 113 -10.75 12.16 -3.93
C LYS A 113 -10.40 11.85 -5.39
N VAL A 114 -9.50 10.89 -5.59
CA VAL A 114 -9.14 10.35 -6.91
C VAL A 114 -9.50 8.87 -6.95
N GLY A 115 -10.22 8.45 -7.99
CA GLY A 115 -10.67 7.06 -8.13
C GLY A 115 -11.94 6.74 -7.33
N THR A 116 -12.14 5.47 -6.99
CA THR A 116 -13.41 4.99 -6.40
C THR A 116 -13.45 5.00 -4.88
N ILE A 117 -12.29 5.00 -4.21
CA ILE A 117 -12.15 4.94 -2.75
C ILE A 117 -11.29 6.09 -2.23
N SER A 118 -11.49 6.48 -0.97
CA SER A 118 -10.72 7.48 -0.24
C SER A 118 -10.53 7.02 1.21
N LEU A 119 -9.46 7.49 1.84
CA LEU A 119 -9.15 7.24 3.26
C LEU A 119 -9.43 8.45 4.15
N SER A 120 -10.08 9.48 3.59
CA SER A 120 -10.44 10.67 4.35
C SER A 120 -11.51 10.34 5.41
N PRO A 121 -11.33 10.75 6.68
CA PRO A 121 -12.34 10.62 7.74
C PRO A 121 -13.61 11.42 7.43
N ARG A 122 -13.50 12.38 6.51
CA ARG A 122 -14.57 13.26 6.06
C ARG A 122 -15.28 12.72 4.80
N GLY A 123 -14.84 11.57 4.29
CA GLY A 123 -15.37 10.94 3.09
C GLY A 123 -15.71 9.47 3.33
N ASP A 124 -15.05 8.59 2.58
CA ASP A 124 -15.43 7.18 2.45
C ASP A 124 -15.05 6.30 3.66
N LEU A 125 -14.10 6.72 4.51
CA LEU A 125 -13.63 5.91 5.64
C LEU A 125 -13.97 6.57 6.98
N ARG A 126 -14.93 6.01 7.71
CA ARG A 126 -15.23 6.41 9.11
C ARG A 126 -14.92 5.24 10.02
N MET A 127 -13.81 5.32 10.73
CA MET A 127 -13.35 4.28 11.66
C MET A 127 -12.77 4.93 12.92
N PRO A 128 -13.07 4.41 14.12
CA PRO A 128 -12.47 4.87 15.37
C PRO A 128 -10.95 4.71 15.35
N SER A 129 -10.23 5.64 15.98
CA SER A 129 -8.75 5.61 15.99
C SER A 129 -8.16 4.54 16.91
N ASP A 130 -9.00 4.01 17.81
CA ASP A 130 -8.76 2.98 18.82
C ASP A 130 -9.37 1.62 18.41
N ALA A 131 -9.85 1.48 17.18
CA ALA A 131 -10.36 0.20 16.67
C ALA A 131 -9.24 -0.85 16.61
N ASP A 132 -9.57 -2.08 17.02
CA ASP A 132 -8.64 -3.21 17.02
C ASP A 132 -8.90 -4.19 15.87
N SER A 133 -7.81 -4.80 15.37
CA SER A 133 -7.84 -5.70 14.21
C SER A 133 -8.06 -7.18 14.56
N SER A 134 -8.15 -7.56 15.84
CA SER A 134 -8.14 -8.97 16.26
C SER A 134 -9.27 -9.78 15.65
N ALA A 135 -10.47 -9.22 15.55
CA ALA A 135 -11.62 -9.90 14.93
C ALA A 135 -11.34 -10.26 13.46
N TRP A 136 -10.74 -9.34 12.69
CA TRP A 136 -10.37 -9.60 11.30
C TRP A 136 -9.21 -10.60 11.17
N LEU A 137 -8.26 -10.57 12.10
CA LEU A 137 -7.14 -11.52 12.09
C LEU A 137 -7.58 -12.95 12.45
N ALA A 138 -8.66 -13.10 13.22
CA ALA A 138 -9.22 -14.40 13.59
C ALA A 138 -9.86 -15.14 12.39
N ASP A 139 -10.31 -14.40 11.37
CA ASP A 139 -10.87 -14.98 10.13
C ASP A 139 -9.78 -15.56 9.21
N LEU A 140 -8.50 -15.28 9.49
CA LEU A 140 -7.39 -15.77 8.66
C LEU A 140 -6.81 -17.08 9.22
N PRO A 141 -6.27 -17.94 8.34
CA PRO A 141 -5.53 -19.13 8.79
C PRO A 141 -4.42 -18.78 9.78
N GLU A 142 -4.06 -19.77 10.61
CA GLU A 142 -2.89 -19.69 11.48
C GLU A 142 -1.63 -19.38 10.65
N TYR A 143 -0.75 -18.57 11.25
CA TYR A 143 0.44 -18.06 10.61
C TYR A 143 1.62 -18.28 11.55
N ASP A 144 2.41 -19.30 11.23
CA ASP A 144 3.62 -19.68 11.97
C ASP A 144 4.82 -18.89 11.43
N GLY A 145 4.82 -17.58 11.68
CA GLY A 145 6.01 -16.71 11.66
C GLY A 145 6.94 -16.82 10.46
#